data_AF-A0A3D4WUV1-F1
#
_entry.id   AF-A0A3D4WUV1-F1
#
_cell.length_a   1.000
_cell.length_b   1.000
_cell.length_c   1.000
_cell.angle_alpha   90.00
_cell.angle_beta   90.00
_cell.angle_gamma   90.00
#
_symmetry.space_group_name_H-M   'P 1'
#
loop_
_entity.id
_entity.type
_entity.pdbx_description
1 polymer ?
#
loop_
_entity_poly.entity_id
_entity_poly.type
_entity_poly.pdbx_seq_one_letter_code
_entity_poly.pdbx_strand_id
1 'polypeptide(L)' 'MTRKISITLPDEVAELLDKEENASAYIAEAIRLRQKRESVREFLARHGYTVTGEGMDRIGKRLADKKRRVAAKVAAGEL' A
#
# COMPACT_ATOMS: atom_id res chain seq x y z
N MET A 1 14.97 6.68 15.85
CA MET A 1 14.77 8.12 16.14
C MET A 1 13.34 8.47 15.77
N THR A 2 12.57 9.10 16.67
CA THR A 2 11.18 9.52 16.43
C THR A 2 11.03 11.01 16.72
N ARG A 3 10.16 11.69 15.97
CA ARG A 3 9.84 13.12 16.14
C ARG A 3 8.32 13.27 16.17
N LYS A 4 7.80 14.03 17.14
CA LYS A 4 6.37 14.36 17.21
C LYS A 4 6.05 15.45 16.20
N ILE A 5 4.96 15.26 15.47
CA ILE A 5 4.39 16.23 14.52
C ILE A 5 2.91 16.38 14.89
N SER A 6 2.39 17.61 14.88
CA SER A 6 0.97 17.90 15.05
C SER A 6 0.42 18.37 13.71
N ILE A 7 -0.70 17.79 13.28
CA ILE A 7 -1.35 18.07 12.00
C ILE A 7 -2.86 18.11 12.22
N THR A 8 -3.55 18.82 11.33
CA THR A 8 -5.02 18.82 11.26
C THR A 8 -5.45 17.87 10.16
N LEU A 9 -6.50 17.09 10.44
CA LEU A 9 -7.04 16.08 9.54
C LEU A 9 -8.55 16.34 9.36
N PRO A 10 -9.14 15.92 8.24
CA PRO A 10 -10.59 15.82 8.11
C PRO A 10 -11.19 14.91 9.20
N ASP A 11 -12.40 15.22 9.65
CA ASP A 11 -13.04 14.54 10.78
C ASP A 11 -13.17 13.03 10.53
N GLU A 12 -13.56 12.63 9.31
CA GLU A 12 -13.69 11.22 8.95
C GLU A 12 -12.37 10.44 9.01
N VAL A 13 -11.25 11.14 8.79
CA VAL A 13 -9.91 10.54 8.89
C VAL A 13 -9.48 10.44 10.35
N ALA A 14 -9.80 11.44 11.17
CA ALA A 14 -9.56 11.40 12.60
C ALA A 14 -10.35 10.25 13.26
N GLU A 15 -11.65 10.12 12.95
CA GLU A 15 -12.50 9.03 13.43
C GLU A 15 -12.00 7.64 13.03
N LEU A 16 -11.38 7.52 11.85
CA LEU A 16 -10.78 6.26 11.42
C LEU A 16 -9.55 5.94 12.26
N LEU A 17 -8.68 6.92 12.52
CA LEU A 17 -7.47 6.75 13.31
C LEU A 17 -7.75 6.47 14.79
N ASP A 18 -8.84 7.00 15.34
CA ASP A 18 -9.27 6.73 16.71
C ASP A 18 -9.65 5.25 16.95
N LYS A 19 -9.95 4.49 15.87
CA LYS A 19 -10.25 3.06 15.95
C LYS A 19 -9.00 2.18 15.93
N GLU A 20 -7.86 2.74 15.57
CA GLU A 20 -6.60 2.00 15.47
C GLU A 20 -5.88 1.98 16.81
N GLU A 21 -5.40 0.81 17.24
CA GLU A 21 -4.62 0.66 18.48
C GLU A 21 -3.35 1.55 18.46
N ASN A 22 -2.80 1.79 17.26
CA ASN A 22 -1.65 2.67 17.06
C ASN A 22 -1.75 3.49 15.77
N ALA A 23 -2.43 4.63 15.87
CA ALA A 23 -2.58 5.58 14.77
C ALA A 23 -1.24 6.03 14.15
N SER A 24 -0.18 6.22 14.96
CA SER A 24 1.14 6.65 14.45
C SER A 24 1.79 5.59 13.58
N ALA A 25 1.71 4.32 13.97
CA ALA A 25 2.21 3.20 13.18
C ALA A 25 1.40 3.04 11.89
N TYR A 26 0.07 3.15 11.98
CA TYR A 26 -0.82 3.10 10.82
C TYR A 26 -0.46 4.16 9.77
N ILE A 27 -0.34 5.43 10.20
CA ILE A 27 0.03 6.54 9.31
C ILE A 27 1.42 6.31 8.71
N ALA A 28 2.40 5.88 9.52
CA ALA A 28 3.76 5.63 9.05
C ALA A 28 3.79 4.56 7.95
N GLU A 29 3.04 3.46 8.10
CA GLU A 29 2.93 2.42 7.08
C GLU A 29 2.22 2.90 5.82
N ALA A 30 1.14 3.68 5.94
CA ALA A 30 0.45 4.26 4.80
C ALA A 30 1.38 5.19 3.99
N ILE A 31 2.16 6.03 4.66
CA ILE A 31 3.15 6.91 4.02
C ILE A 31 4.24 6.09 3.32
N ARG A 32 4.81 5.08 3.99
CA ARG A 32 5.83 4.19 3.40
C ARG A 32 5.30 3.46 2.17
N LEU A 33 4.06 2.98 2.23
CA LEU A 33 3.43 2.31 1.10
C LEU A 33 3.26 3.26 -0.10
N ARG A 34 2.88 4.50 0.15
CA ARG A 34 2.81 5.54 -0.89
C ARG A 34 4.18 5.84 -1.49
N GLN A 35 5.19 6.11 -0.65
CA GLN A 35 6.56 6.37 -1.11
C GLN A 35 7.13 5.21 -1.94
N LYS A 36 6.87 3.97 -1.53
CA LYS A 36 7.31 2.78 -2.29
C LYS A 36 6.67 2.72 -3.68
N ARG A 37 5.41 3.14 -3.82
CA ARG A 37 4.73 3.18 -5.13
C ARG A 37 5.29 4.28 -6.01
N GLU A 38 5.53 5.46 -5.44
CA GLU A 38 6.12 6.61 -6.14
C GLU A 38 7.56 6.28 -6.58
N SER A 39 8.39 5.71 -5.70
CA SER A 39 9.78 5.35 -6.00
C SER A 39 9.91 4.28 -7.08
N VAL A 40 9.00 3.30 -7.12
CA VAL A 40 8.95 2.30 -8.19
C VAL A 40 8.61 2.95 -9.54
N ARG A 41 7.63 3.87 -9.56
CA ARG A 41 7.26 4.59 -10.78
C ARG A 41 8.42 5.46 -11.28
N GLU A 42 9.09 6.19 -10.39
CA GLU A 42 10.26 7.00 -10.70
C GLU A 42 11.46 6.17 -11.16
N PHE A 43 11.69 5.02 -10.53
CA PHE A 43 12.74 4.08 -10.93
C PHE A 43 12.51 3.58 -12.36
N LEU A 44 11.29 3.16 -12.69
CA LEU A 44 10.94 2.71 -14.03
C LEU A 44 11.09 3.83 -15.06
N ALA A 45 10.61 5.04 -14.74
CA ALA A 45 10.74 6.20 -15.61
C ALA A 45 12.21 6.57 -15.89
N ARG A 46 13.08 6.54 -14.86
CA ARG A 46 14.53 6.79 -15.01
C ARG A 46 15.22 5.80 -15.95
N HIS A 47 14.70 4.59 -16.08
CA HIS A 47 15.23 3.56 -16.99
C HIS A 47 14.51 3.54 -18.33
N GLY A 48 13.75 4.59 -18.67
CA GLY A 48 13.07 4.74 -19.96
C GLY A 48 11.77 3.94 -20.09
N TYR A 49 11.28 3.32 -19.01
CA TYR A 49 10.02 2.60 -19.03
C TYR A 49 8.84 3.54 -18.77
N THR A 50 7.84 3.49 -19.64
CA THR A 50 6.56 4.19 -19.44
C THR A 50 5.56 3.28 -18.75
N VAL A 51 5.12 3.66 -17.55
CA VAL A 51 4.07 2.93 -16.81
C VAL A 51 2.69 3.36 -17.32
N THR A 52 2.06 2.51 -18.12
CA THR A 52 0.72 2.74 -18.67
C THR A 52 -0.38 2.27 -17.71
N GLY A 53 -1.58 2.87 -17.80
CA GLY A 53 -2.75 2.45 -17.03
C GLY A 53 -3.13 0.99 -17.32
N GLU A 54 -3.19 0.60 -18.59
CA GLU A 54 -3.49 -0.77 -19.00
C GLU A 54 -2.49 -1.81 -18.46
N GLY A 55 -1.20 -1.42 -18.39
CA GLY A 55 -0.15 -2.26 -17.81
C GLY A 55 -0.38 -2.48 -16.30
N MET A 56 -0.73 -1.40 -15.59
CA MET A 56 -1.06 -1.46 -14.17
C MET A 56 -2.28 -2.34 -13.90
N ASP A 57 -3.34 -2.22 -14.71
CA ASP A 57 -4.54 -3.04 -14.55
C ASP A 57 -4.25 -4.52 -14.77
N ARG A 58 -3.44 -4.85 -15.78
CA ARG A 58 -3.04 -6.22 -16.09
C ARG A 58 -2.22 -6.84 -14.97
N ILE A 59 -1.28 -6.09 -14.40
CA ILE A 59 -0.48 -6.51 -13.24
C ILE A 59 -1.38 -6.66 -12.00
N GLY A 60 -2.30 -5.72 -11.79
CA GLY A 60 -3.27 -5.74 -10.69
C GLY A 60 -4.12 -7.01 -10.68
N LYS A 61 -4.69 -7.38 -11.84
CA LYS A 61 -5.46 -8.62 -12.00
C LYS A 61 -4.62 -9.86 -11.65
N ARG A 62 -3.39 -9.94 -12.17
CA ARG A 62 -2.46 -11.06 -11.86
C ARG A 62 -2.13 -11.15 -10.37
N LEU A 63 -1.94 -10.03 -9.69
CA LEU A 63 -1.67 -10.01 -8.26
C LEU A 63 -2.88 -10.46 -7.44
N ALA A 64 -4.09 -10.02 -7.82
CA ALA A 64 -5.33 -10.48 -7.18
C ALA A 64 -5.51 -11.99 -7.35
N ASP A 65 -5.25 -12.54 -8.54
CA ASP A 65 -5.31 -13.98 -8.81
C ASP A 65 -4.30 -14.76 -7.96
N LYS A 66 -3.06 -14.27 -7.88
CA LYS A 66 -2.04 -14.88 -7.02
C LYS A 66 -2.46 -14.87 -5.56
N LYS A 67 -2.99 -13.74 -5.05
CA LYS A 67 -3.49 -13.64 -3.68
C LYS A 67 -4.63 -14.63 -3.42
N ARG A 68 -5.58 -14.75 -4.35
CA ARG A 68 -6.67 -15.74 -4.24
C ARG A 68 -6.15 -17.18 -4.17
N ARG A 69 -5.18 -17.52 -5.01
CA ARG A 69 -4.55 -18.87 -4.99
C ARG A 69 -3.81 -19.14 -3.69
N VAL A 70 -3.08 -18.17 -3.17
CA VAL A 70 -2.38 -18.31 -1.87
C VAL A 70 -3.40 -18.47 -0.75
N ALA A 71 -4.46 -17.64 -0.71
CA ALA A 71 -5.52 -17.76 0.29
C ALA A 71 -6.22 -19.13 0.23
N ALA A 72 -6.48 -19.66 -0.97
CA ALA A 72 -7.04 -20.99 -1.14
C ALA A 72 -6.12 -22.11 -0.61
N LYS A 73 -4.81 -22.01 -0.86
CA LYS A 73 -3.82 -22.96 -0.33
C LYS A 73 -3.71 -22.93 1.19
N VAL A 74 -3.70 -21.74 1.78
CA VAL A 74 -3.72 -21.57 3.24
C VAL A 74 -5.02 -22.16 3.82
N ALA A 75 -6.16 -21.93 3.19
CA ALA A 75 -7.44 -22.52 3.62
C ALA A 75 -7.47 -24.05 3.49
N ALA A 76 -6.74 -24.61 2.53
CA ALA A 76 -6.59 -26.06 2.34
C ALA A 76 -5.54 -26.69 3.28
N GLY A 77 -4.80 -25.90 4.08
CA GLY A 77 -3.75 -26.39 4.97
C GLY A 77 -2.47 -26.83 4.24
N GLU A 78 -2.25 -26.37 3.01
CA GLU A 78 -1.09 -26.73 2.17
C GLU A 78 0.12 -25.79 2.37
N LEU A 79 0.03 -24.84 3.31
CA LEU A 79 1.04 -23.82 3.62
C LEU A 79 1.16 -23.62 5.13
#